data_AF-A0A7C1R5A0-F1
#
_entry.id   AF-A0A7C1R5A0-F1
#
_cell.length_a   1.000
_cell.length_b   1.000
_cell.length_c   1.000
_cell.angle_alpha   90.00
_cell.angle_beta   90.00
_cell.angle_gamma   90.00
#
_symmetry.space_group_name_H-M   'P 1'
#
loop_
_entity.id
_entity.type
_entity.pdbx_description
1 polymer ?
#
loop_
_entity_poly.entity_id
_entity_poly.type
_entity_poly.pdbx_seq_one_letter_code
_entity_poly.pdbx_strand_id
1 'polypeptide(L)'
;MEFQKFPKIPRYKRTVIVTEKIDGTNAQIFIGEDGQILIGSRNRWISTEDDNYGFADWVRGHEYELLKLGPGRHFGEWWGSGIQRGYGLDHKRFSLFNVGRWKEPATLPERVHVVPILWQGQVEDLNVPHLMAKLKLGGSWAAPGFYNPEGIVVYHTAAKQCFKVTYDHDEKGKESL
;
A
#
# COMPACT_ATOMS: atom_id res chain seq x y z
N MET A 1 19.16 32.09 11.10
CA MET A 1 18.07 31.57 10.25
C MET A 1 18.73 30.85 9.08
N GLU A 2 18.54 29.54 8.94
CA GLU A 2 19.06 28.80 7.80
C GLU A 2 18.26 29.13 6.54
N PHE A 3 18.91 29.16 5.39
CA PHE A 3 18.23 29.39 4.12
C PHE A 3 17.29 28.21 3.81
N GLN A 4 15.98 28.47 3.77
CA GLN A 4 14.99 27.48 3.37
C GLN A 4 14.69 27.62 1.87
N LYS A 5 15.13 26.64 1.08
CA LYS A 5 14.86 26.60 -0.36
C LYS A 5 13.37 26.30 -0.63
N PHE A 6 12.77 27.01 -1.58
CA PHE A 6 11.46 26.66 -2.11
C PHE A 6 11.51 25.32 -2.88
N PRO A 7 10.60 24.37 -2.62
CA PRO A 7 10.62 23.06 -3.29
C PRO A 7 10.35 23.20 -4.79
N LYS A 8 10.87 22.24 -5.58
CA LYS A 8 10.51 22.16 -7.01
C LYS A 8 9.03 21.87 -7.16
N ILE A 9 8.37 22.58 -8.08
CA ILE A 9 6.98 22.31 -8.47
C ILE A 9 6.98 21.20 -9.53
N PRO A 10 6.35 20.03 -9.27
CA PRO A 10 6.27 18.96 -10.24
C PRO A 10 5.30 19.31 -11.38
N ARG A 11 5.60 18.83 -12.59
CA ARG A 11 4.71 19.00 -13.76
C ARG A 11 3.50 18.08 -13.63
N TYR A 12 2.30 18.62 -13.82
CA TYR A 12 1.03 17.87 -13.73
C TYR A 12 0.84 16.82 -14.82
N LYS A 13 1.14 17.11 -16.09
CA LYS A 13 0.89 16.20 -17.22
C LYS A 13 1.89 15.05 -17.27
N ARG A 14 1.77 14.09 -16.34
CA ARG A 14 2.71 12.97 -16.16
C ARG A 14 1.96 11.68 -15.89
N THR A 15 2.69 10.58 -16.00
CA THR A 15 2.14 9.25 -15.74
C THR A 15 1.65 9.14 -14.30
N VAL A 16 0.47 8.56 -14.14
CA VAL A 16 -0.04 8.13 -12.84
C VAL A 16 -0.28 6.63 -12.85
N ILE A 17 -0.14 6.03 -11.68
CA ILE A 17 -0.40 4.61 -11.44
C ILE A 17 -1.54 4.55 -10.44
N VAL A 18 -2.62 3.87 -10.81
CA VAL A 18 -3.81 3.71 -9.97
C VAL A 18 -3.83 2.29 -9.44
N THR A 19 -3.86 2.14 -8.12
CA THR A 19 -3.98 0.86 -7.43
C THR A 19 -5.25 0.81 -6.63
N GLU A 20 -5.73 -0.39 -6.31
CA GLU A 20 -6.78 -0.52 -5.29
C GLU A 20 -6.26 0.01 -3.95
N LYS A 21 -7.10 0.76 -3.24
CA LYS A 21 -6.85 1.11 -1.84
C LYS A 21 -7.34 -0.05 -0.98
N ILE A 22 -6.41 -0.67 -0.27
CA ILE A 22 -6.71 -1.75 0.67
C ILE A 22 -6.93 -1.13 2.05
N ASP A 23 -8.04 -1.49 2.69
CA ASP A 23 -8.40 -1.06 4.05
C ASP A 23 -7.85 -2.06 5.06
N GLY A 24 -6.65 -1.80 5.55
CA GLY A 24 -5.98 -2.59 6.57
C GLY A 24 -5.27 -1.70 7.58
N THR A 25 -4.01 -2.02 7.85
CA THR A 25 -3.11 -1.17 8.62
C THR A 25 -1.78 -1.03 7.88
N ASN A 26 -1.22 0.17 7.91
CA ASN A 26 0.07 0.41 7.27
C ASN A 26 1.18 -0.36 8.01
N ALA A 27 2.04 -1.01 7.23
CA ALA A 27 3.11 -1.83 7.72
C ALA A 27 4.39 -1.63 6.87
N GLN A 28 5.54 -1.84 7.50
CA GLN A 28 6.83 -1.80 6.84
C GLN A 28 7.79 -2.87 7.37
N ILE A 29 8.61 -3.37 6.47
CA ILE A 29 9.77 -4.22 6.77
C ILE A 29 11.00 -3.48 6.25
N PHE A 30 11.97 -3.24 7.11
CA PHE A 30 13.28 -2.74 6.72
C PHE A 30 14.28 -3.89 6.84
N ILE A 31 15.07 -4.09 5.79
CA ILE A 31 16.11 -5.11 5.70
C ILE A 31 17.45 -4.40 5.54
N GLY A 32 18.34 -4.56 6.51
CA GLY A 32 19.72 -4.05 6.46
C GLY A 32 20.56 -4.83 5.45
N GLU A 33 21.69 -4.24 5.04
CA GLU A 33 22.68 -4.91 4.17
C GLU A 33 23.29 -6.16 4.85
N ASP A 34 23.26 -6.20 6.17
CA ASP A 34 23.67 -7.32 7.02
C ASP A 34 22.57 -8.36 7.26
N GLY A 35 21.38 -8.15 6.69
CA GLY A 35 20.20 -8.99 6.90
C GLY A 35 19.39 -8.66 8.16
N GLN A 36 19.71 -7.59 8.89
CA GLN A 36 18.90 -7.17 10.05
C GLN A 36 17.49 -6.79 9.60
N ILE A 37 16.46 -7.36 10.26
CA ILE A 37 15.06 -7.00 10.02
C ILE A 37 14.53 -6.09 11.14
N LEU A 38 14.02 -4.92 10.74
CA LEU A 38 13.20 -4.05 11.57
C LEU A 38 11.77 -4.01 11.06
N ILE A 39 10.81 -4.11 11.98
CA ILE A 39 9.39 -4.23 11.69
C ILE A 39 8.69 -2.97 12.18
N GLY A 40 7.91 -2.32 11.33
CA GLY A 40 7.24 -1.07 11.67
C GLY A 40 5.79 -1.01 11.24
N SER A 41 5.06 -0.14 11.91
CA SER A 41 3.76 0.37 11.46
C SER A 41 3.96 1.71 10.75
N ARG A 42 2.89 2.53 10.66
CA ARG A 42 2.92 3.86 10.02
C ARG A 42 3.95 4.81 10.62
N ASN A 43 4.05 4.84 11.94
CA ASN A 43 4.75 5.92 12.66
C ASN A 43 5.72 5.42 13.74
N ARG A 44 5.89 4.10 13.90
CA ARG A 44 6.76 3.50 14.91
C ARG A 44 7.26 2.12 14.51
N TRP A 45 8.42 1.74 15.04
CA TRP A 45 8.86 0.34 15.11
C TRP A 45 7.98 -0.43 16.10
N ILE A 46 7.79 -1.72 15.84
CA ILE A 46 6.94 -2.62 16.63
C ILE A 46 7.69 -3.90 16.97
N SER A 47 7.21 -4.64 17.96
CA SER A 47 7.73 -5.95 18.37
C SER A 47 6.59 -6.94 18.56
N THR A 48 6.89 -8.19 18.90
CA THR A 48 5.90 -9.22 19.22
C THR A 48 5.09 -8.90 20.48
N GLU A 49 5.65 -8.12 21.40
CA GLU A 49 4.99 -7.67 22.63
C GLU A 49 4.10 -6.44 22.40
N ASP A 50 4.41 -5.64 21.38
CA ASP A 50 3.72 -4.40 21.02
C ASP A 50 3.46 -4.37 19.51
N ASP A 51 2.53 -5.25 19.09
CA ASP A 51 2.31 -5.64 17.70
C ASP A 51 1.29 -4.72 16.97
N ASN A 52 1.23 -4.86 15.65
CA ASN A 52 0.24 -4.30 14.73
C ASN A 52 -0.61 -5.43 14.11
N TYR A 53 -1.56 -5.98 14.89
CA TYR A 53 -2.47 -7.06 14.47
C TYR A 53 -1.76 -8.37 14.05
N GLY A 54 -0.73 -8.77 14.79
CA GLY A 54 0.07 -9.97 14.53
C GLY A 54 1.02 -9.83 13.34
N PHE A 55 1.29 -8.60 12.88
CA PHE A 55 2.25 -8.36 11.81
C PHE A 55 3.69 -8.65 12.26
N ALA A 56 4.07 -8.23 13.48
CA ALA A 56 5.42 -8.43 13.95
C ALA A 56 5.71 -9.91 14.20
N ASP A 57 4.78 -10.60 14.85
CA ASP A 57 4.81 -12.05 15.02
C ASP A 57 4.89 -12.78 13.67
N TRP A 58 4.06 -12.40 12.70
CA TRP A 58 4.11 -12.98 11.36
C TRP A 58 5.47 -12.77 10.68
N VAL A 59 6.05 -11.57 10.73
CA VAL A 59 7.37 -11.32 10.13
C VAL A 59 8.45 -12.18 10.80
N ARG A 60 8.47 -12.28 12.13
CA ARG A 60 9.43 -13.13 12.86
C ARG A 60 9.31 -14.61 12.47
N GLY A 61 8.11 -15.09 12.19
CA GLY A 61 7.88 -16.44 11.68
C GLY A 61 8.31 -16.68 10.23
N HIS A 62 8.59 -15.63 9.46
CA HIS A 62 8.83 -15.71 8.00
C HIS A 62 10.12 -14.99 7.55
N GLU A 63 11.04 -14.68 8.47
CA GLU A 63 12.21 -13.84 8.20
C GLU A 63 13.04 -14.33 7.02
N TYR A 64 13.36 -15.64 6.97
CA TYR A 64 14.17 -16.22 5.91
C TYR A 64 13.58 -15.97 4.51
N GLU A 65 12.27 -16.11 4.37
CA GLU A 65 11.59 -15.85 3.11
C GLU A 65 11.55 -14.34 2.81
N LEU A 66 11.30 -13.51 3.82
CA LEU A 66 11.23 -12.06 3.68
C LEU A 66 12.57 -11.43 3.32
N LEU A 67 13.70 -12.03 3.71
CA LEU A 67 15.03 -11.59 3.29
C LEU A 67 15.22 -11.62 1.76
N LYS A 68 14.45 -12.44 1.03
CA LYS A 68 14.46 -12.49 -0.44
C LYS A 68 13.96 -11.20 -1.09
N LEU A 69 13.25 -10.34 -0.33
CA LEU A 69 12.91 -8.99 -0.78
C LEU A 69 14.16 -8.10 -0.97
N GLY A 70 15.29 -8.52 -0.37
CA GLY A 70 16.57 -7.83 -0.42
C GLY A 70 16.62 -6.57 0.46
N PRO A 71 17.80 -5.95 0.59
CA PRO A 71 17.99 -4.77 1.41
C PRO A 71 17.07 -3.60 1.04
N GLY A 72 16.81 -2.76 2.03
CA GLY A 72 16.02 -1.54 1.92
C GLY A 72 14.68 -1.61 2.64
N ARG A 73 13.83 -0.63 2.36
CA ARG A 73 12.54 -0.44 3.03
C ARG A 73 11.38 -0.86 2.14
N HIS A 74 10.52 -1.72 2.68
CA HIS A 74 9.40 -2.33 1.99
C HIS A 74 8.10 -1.91 2.67
N PHE A 75 7.42 -0.93 2.10
CA PHE A 75 6.11 -0.46 2.58
C PHE A 75 4.98 -1.25 1.95
N GLY A 76 3.97 -1.57 2.74
CA GLY A 76 2.75 -2.22 2.28
C GLY A 76 1.60 -2.05 3.26
N GLU A 77 0.50 -2.71 2.90
CA GLU A 77 -0.67 -2.84 3.76
C GLU A 77 -0.68 -4.24 4.38
N TRP A 78 -0.87 -4.32 5.70
CA TRP A 78 -1.21 -5.55 6.41
C TRP A 78 -2.73 -5.61 6.58
N TRP A 79 -3.37 -6.64 6.03
CA TRP A 79 -4.82 -6.68 5.88
C TRP A 79 -5.37 -8.11 5.84
N GLY A 80 -6.68 -8.27 5.95
CA GLY A 80 -7.37 -9.56 5.95
C GLY A 80 -8.04 -9.86 7.29
N SER A 81 -8.20 -11.14 7.62
CA SER A 81 -8.97 -11.60 8.79
C SER A 81 -8.61 -10.84 10.08
N GLY A 82 -9.63 -10.24 10.70
CA GLY A 82 -9.49 -9.49 11.95
C GLY A 82 -8.91 -8.07 11.82
N ILE A 83 -8.80 -7.53 10.60
CA ILE A 83 -8.32 -6.16 10.34
C ILE A 83 -9.31 -5.41 9.44
N GLN A 84 -9.88 -4.31 9.96
CA GLN A 84 -10.77 -3.40 9.22
C GLN A 84 -11.85 -4.14 8.41
N ARG A 85 -11.88 -3.98 7.08
CA ARG A 85 -12.88 -4.61 6.19
C ARG A 85 -12.78 -6.13 6.12
N GLY A 86 -11.66 -6.72 6.54
CA GLY A 86 -11.42 -8.17 6.53
C GLY A 86 -11.31 -8.81 5.15
N TYR A 87 -11.94 -8.22 4.14
CA TYR A 87 -12.00 -8.65 2.74
C TYR A 87 -12.52 -10.08 2.53
N GLY A 88 -13.28 -10.61 3.50
CA GLY A 88 -13.77 -11.99 3.47
C GLY A 88 -12.67 -13.06 3.53
N LEU A 89 -11.45 -12.69 3.92
CA LEU A 89 -10.33 -13.62 4.04
C LEU A 89 -10.34 -14.29 5.42
N ASP A 90 -9.92 -15.55 5.47
CA ASP A 90 -9.66 -16.32 6.70
C ASP A 90 -8.21 -16.14 7.22
N HIS A 91 -7.34 -15.54 6.40
CA HIS A 91 -5.95 -15.24 6.71
C HIS A 91 -5.63 -13.75 6.53
N LYS A 92 -4.41 -13.37 6.92
CA LYS A 92 -3.84 -12.03 6.69
C LYS A 92 -2.80 -12.06 5.56
N ARG A 93 -2.63 -10.93 4.90
CA ARG A 93 -1.72 -10.72 3.75
C ARG A 93 -0.94 -9.43 3.93
N PHE A 94 0.29 -9.41 3.42
CA PHE A 94 1.09 -8.19 3.30
C PHE A 94 1.22 -7.78 1.84
N SER A 95 0.56 -6.68 1.44
CA SER A 95 0.58 -6.19 0.05
C SER A 95 1.48 -4.97 -0.11
N LEU A 96 2.58 -5.12 -0.83
CA LEU A 96 3.56 -4.07 -1.12
C LEU A 96 2.96 -2.96 -2.00
N PHE A 97 3.30 -1.70 -1.69
CA PHE A 97 2.84 -0.53 -2.46
C PHE A 97 3.67 -0.22 -3.71
N ASN A 98 4.97 -0.56 -3.70
CA ASN A 98 5.87 -0.16 -4.77
C ASN A 98 5.78 -1.12 -5.97
N VAL A 99 4.70 -0.97 -6.74
CA VAL A 99 4.43 -1.80 -7.93
C VAL A 99 5.50 -1.68 -9.02
N GLY A 100 6.27 -0.59 -9.03
CA GLY A 100 7.37 -0.40 -9.98
C GLY A 100 8.58 -1.29 -9.68
N ARG A 101 8.84 -1.54 -8.39
CA ARG A 101 9.89 -2.46 -7.90
C ARG A 101 9.47 -3.92 -8.06
N TRP A 102 8.17 -4.22 -7.89
CA TRP A 102 7.65 -5.58 -7.75
C TRP A 102 6.76 -6.03 -8.92
N LYS A 103 7.15 -5.72 -10.16
CA LYS A 103 6.32 -6.00 -11.36
C LYS A 103 6.10 -7.49 -11.66
N GLU A 104 6.96 -8.36 -11.16
CA GLU A 104 6.91 -9.81 -11.40
C GLU A 104 6.66 -10.56 -10.07
N PRO A 105 5.43 -11.04 -9.82
CA PRO A 105 5.06 -11.64 -8.54
C PRO A 105 5.70 -13.01 -8.26
N ALA A 106 6.26 -13.66 -9.29
CA ALA A 106 6.71 -15.05 -9.22
C ALA A 106 7.85 -15.32 -8.23
N THR A 107 8.45 -14.28 -7.65
CA THR A 107 9.54 -14.37 -6.67
C THR A 107 9.15 -13.91 -5.26
N LEU A 108 7.88 -13.53 -5.04
CA LEU A 108 7.44 -13.03 -3.74
C LEU A 108 7.23 -14.18 -2.73
N PRO A 109 7.59 -13.96 -1.45
CA PRO A 109 7.25 -14.89 -0.38
C PRO A 109 5.76 -15.20 -0.28
N GLU A 110 5.42 -16.34 0.32
CA GLU A 110 4.03 -16.67 0.61
C GLU A 110 3.35 -15.54 1.39
N ARG A 111 2.11 -15.19 1.02
CA ARG A 111 1.29 -14.12 1.61
C ARG A 111 1.86 -12.70 1.47
N VAL A 112 2.97 -12.55 0.76
CA VAL A 112 3.43 -11.26 0.25
C VAL A 112 2.87 -11.07 -1.15
N HIS A 113 2.16 -9.97 -1.33
CA HIS A 113 1.54 -9.59 -2.59
C HIS A 113 1.98 -8.19 -2.98
N VAL A 114 1.50 -7.73 -4.13
CA VAL A 114 1.59 -6.34 -4.56
C VAL A 114 0.17 -5.83 -4.73
N VAL A 115 -0.10 -4.59 -4.34
CA VAL A 115 -1.42 -3.99 -4.59
C VAL A 115 -1.73 -4.03 -6.10
N PRO A 116 -2.94 -4.41 -6.51
CA PRO A 116 -3.27 -4.56 -7.93
C PRO A 116 -3.28 -3.20 -8.62
N ILE A 117 -2.60 -3.10 -9.76
CA ILE A 117 -2.73 -1.94 -10.65
C ILE A 117 -4.07 -2.04 -11.37
N LEU A 118 -4.94 -1.07 -11.13
CA LEU A 118 -6.23 -0.94 -11.80
C LEU A 118 -6.11 -0.19 -13.12
N TRP A 119 -5.14 0.74 -13.21
CA TRP A 119 -4.90 1.56 -14.39
C TRP A 119 -3.52 2.23 -14.35
N GLN A 120 -2.89 2.45 -15.51
CA GLN A 120 -1.65 3.21 -15.65
C GLN A 120 -1.64 3.97 -16.98
N GLY A 121 -1.27 5.26 -16.96
CA GLY A 121 -1.30 6.12 -18.15
C GLY A 121 -1.02 7.59 -17.82
N GLN A 122 -1.19 8.51 -18.78
CA GLN A 122 -1.05 9.96 -18.52
C GLN A 122 -2.22 10.47 -17.69
N VAL A 123 -1.97 11.37 -16.72
CA VAL A 123 -3.05 11.89 -15.85
C VAL A 123 -4.25 12.47 -16.61
N GLU A 124 -4.04 12.99 -17.82
CA GLU A 124 -5.10 13.56 -18.67
C GLU A 124 -6.10 12.51 -19.17
N ASP A 125 -5.67 11.25 -19.27
CA ASP A 125 -6.49 10.12 -19.69
C ASP A 125 -7.16 9.40 -18.50
N LEU A 126 -6.86 9.82 -17.26
CA LEU A 126 -7.39 9.20 -16.05
C LEU A 126 -8.85 9.60 -15.82
N ASN A 127 -9.77 8.65 -15.92
CA ASN A 127 -11.16 8.82 -15.52
C ASN A 127 -11.43 8.17 -14.15
N VAL A 128 -11.27 8.95 -13.08
CA VAL A 128 -11.48 8.50 -11.69
C VAL A 128 -12.92 8.00 -11.46
N PRO A 129 -14.00 8.74 -11.83
CA PRO A 129 -15.36 8.25 -11.65
C PRO A 129 -15.63 6.91 -12.32
N HIS A 130 -15.11 6.70 -13.53
CA HIS A 130 -15.24 5.43 -14.24
C HIS A 130 -14.52 4.29 -13.52
N LEU A 131 -13.28 4.51 -13.07
CA LEU A 131 -12.53 3.48 -12.32
C LEU A 131 -13.21 3.14 -10.99
N MET A 132 -13.70 4.15 -10.26
CA MET A 132 -14.47 3.95 -9.04
C MET A 132 -15.78 3.19 -9.33
N ALA A 133 -16.49 3.48 -10.42
CA ALA A 133 -17.68 2.71 -10.79
C ALA A 133 -17.34 1.25 -11.13
N LYS A 134 -16.27 1.02 -11.90
CA LYS A 134 -15.79 -0.34 -12.25
C LYS A 134 -15.42 -1.14 -11.01
N LEU A 135 -14.70 -0.54 -10.06
CA LEU A 135 -14.31 -1.20 -8.82
C LEU A 135 -15.53 -1.47 -7.91
N LYS A 136 -16.52 -0.57 -7.87
CA LYS A 136 -17.75 -0.77 -7.08
C LYS A 136 -18.60 -1.92 -7.63
N LEU A 137 -18.73 -2.02 -8.96
CA LEU A 137 -19.52 -3.06 -9.62
C LEU A 137 -18.79 -4.41 -9.65
N GLY A 138 -17.48 -4.40 -9.90
CA GLY A 138 -16.67 -5.61 -10.03
C GLY A 138 -16.16 -6.18 -8.72
N GLY A 139 -16.16 -5.40 -7.63
CA GLY A 139 -15.54 -5.77 -6.36
C GLY A 139 -14.01 -5.65 -6.37
N SER A 140 -13.40 -6.05 -5.26
CA SER A 140 -11.96 -6.00 -5.03
C SER A 140 -11.18 -6.86 -6.01
N TRP A 141 -10.14 -6.29 -6.61
CA TRP A 141 -9.14 -7.01 -7.41
C TRP A 141 -8.12 -7.69 -6.51
N ALA A 142 -7.86 -7.13 -5.32
CA ALA A 142 -6.97 -7.72 -4.32
C ALA A 142 -7.59 -8.96 -3.65
N ALA A 143 -8.92 -8.97 -3.50
CA ALA A 143 -9.69 -10.09 -2.94
C ALA A 143 -10.93 -10.39 -3.82
N PRO A 144 -10.78 -11.23 -4.86
CA PRO A 144 -11.89 -11.61 -5.72
C PRO A 144 -13.09 -12.14 -4.92
N GLY A 145 -14.29 -11.66 -5.25
CA GLY A 145 -15.53 -12.00 -4.54
C GLY A 145 -15.90 -11.06 -3.38
N PHE A 146 -15.04 -10.10 -3.02
CA PHE A 146 -15.35 -9.08 -2.02
C PHE A 146 -15.89 -7.79 -2.67
N TYR A 147 -17.16 -7.46 -2.45
CA TYR A 147 -17.87 -6.37 -3.15
C TYR A 147 -17.91 -5.02 -2.41
N ASN A 148 -17.15 -4.86 -1.33
CA ASN A 148 -17.09 -3.61 -0.57
C ASN A 148 -15.68 -2.99 -0.49
N PRO A 149 -14.98 -2.77 -1.63
CA PRO A 149 -13.65 -2.17 -1.65
C PRO A 149 -13.65 -0.75 -1.10
N GLU A 150 -12.51 -0.28 -0.58
CA GLU A 150 -12.42 1.05 0.05
C GLU A 150 -12.35 2.19 -0.98
N GLY A 151 -11.67 1.95 -2.09
CA GLY A 151 -11.46 2.93 -3.16
C GLY A 151 -10.14 2.71 -3.90
N ILE A 152 -9.52 3.80 -4.34
CA ILE A 152 -8.28 3.77 -5.13
C ILE A 152 -7.20 4.68 -4.53
N VAL A 153 -5.94 4.36 -4.85
CA VAL A 153 -4.79 5.23 -4.65
C VAL A 153 -4.26 5.64 -6.02
N VAL A 154 -4.03 6.93 -6.22
CA VAL A 154 -3.42 7.50 -7.42
C VAL A 154 -2.02 7.98 -7.07
N TYR A 155 -0.99 7.29 -7.55
CA TYR A 155 0.40 7.71 -7.42
C TYR A 155 0.82 8.56 -8.63
N HIS A 156 1.21 9.80 -8.39
CA HIS A 156 1.68 10.71 -9.44
C HIS A 156 3.21 10.68 -9.55
N THR A 157 3.73 10.13 -10.64
CA THR A 157 5.16 9.77 -10.78
C THR A 157 6.12 10.95 -10.65
N ALA A 158 5.76 12.13 -11.16
CA ALA A 158 6.62 13.31 -11.07
C ALA A 158 6.53 14.05 -9.73
N ALA A 159 5.39 13.90 -9.03
CA ALA A 159 5.22 14.49 -7.69
C ALA A 159 5.71 13.56 -6.59
N LYS A 160 5.86 12.26 -6.89
CA LYS A 160 6.17 11.19 -5.93
C LYS A 160 5.19 11.19 -4.76
N GLN A 161 3.94 11.49 -5.04
CA GLN A 161 2.88 11.67 -4.05
C GLN A 161 1.71 10.75 -4.39
N CYS A 162 1.13 10.16 -3.35
CA CYS A 162 -0.12 9.42 -3.43
C CYS A 162 -1.30 10.32 -3.05
N PHE A 163 -2.38 10.18 -3.81
CA PHE A 163 -3.71 10.69 -3.49
C PHE A 163 -4.64 9.50 -3.31
N LYS A 164 -5.67 9.62 -2.50
CA LYS A 164 -6.68 8.58 -2.34
C LYS A 164 -8.05 9.12 -2.73
N VAL A 165 -8.88 8.25 -3.27
CA VAL A 165 -10.30 8.50 -3.50
C VAL A 165 -11.04 7.31 -2.92
N THR A 166 -11.90 7.56 -1.95
CA THR A 166 -12.59 6.55 -1.13
C THR A 166 -14.09 6.67 -1.29
N TYR A 167 -14.83 5.56 -1.22
CA TYR A 167 -16.30 5.63 -1.24
C TYR A 167 -16.84 6.21 0.06
N ASP A 168 -16.16 5.94 1.17
CA ASP A 168 -16.55 6.37 2.50
C ASP A 168 -15.62 7.49 2.96
N HIS A 169 -16.21 8.61 3.40
CA HIS A 169 -15.50 9.73 4.05
C HIS A 169 -14.53 10.55 3.18
N ASP A 170 -14.64 10.53 1.85
CA ASP A 170 -13.73 11.28 0.98
C ASP A 170 -13.77 12.81 1.21
N GLU A 171 -14.95 13.34 1.54
CA GLU A 171 -15.15 14.77 1.81
C GLU A 171 -14.70 15.19 3.22
N LYS A 172 -14.45 14.24 4.12
CA LYS A 172 -13.97 14.52 5.48
C LYS A 172 -12.46 14.62 5.46
N GLY A 173 -11.95 15.75 4.97
CA GLY A 173 -10.56 16.12 5.21
C GLY A 173 -10.25 16.02 6.71
N LYS A 174 -9.08 15.49 7.08
CA LYS A 174 -8.62 15.66 8.46
C LYS A 174 -8.38 17.16 8.66
N GLU A 175 -9.18 17.79 9.51
CA GLU A 175 -8.84 19.11 10.04
C GLU A 175 -7.51 18.96 10.80
N SER A 176 -6.43 19.36 10.14
CA SER A 176 -5.17 19.64 10.81
C SER A 176 -5.29 21.05 11.39
N LEU A 177 -5.52 21.14 12.70
CA LEU A 177 -5.21 22.34 13.47
C LEU A 177 -3.71 22.64 13.39
#